data_AF-A0A2W2M695-F1
#
_entry.id   AF-A0A2W2M695-F1
#
_cell.length_a   1.000
_cell.length_b   1.000
_cell.length_c   1.000
_cell.angle_alpha   90.00
_cell.angle_beta   90.00
_cell.angle_gamma   90.00
#
_symmetry.space_group_name_H-M   'P 1'
#
loop_
_entity.id
_entity.type
_entity.pdbx_description
1 polymer ?
#
loop_
_entity_poly.entity_id
_entity_poly.type
_entity_poly.pdbx_seq_one_letter_code
_entity_poly.pdbx_strand_id
1 'polypeptide(L)' 'MVVRLLHRAGARRAHLHLASLAAIGLCLTLWVRAKTVDQEQRGNAERRALFVGLWPPMLWLIGESLPESE' A
#
# COMPACT_ATOMS: atom_id res chain seq x y z
N MET A 1 12.36 14.19 10.99
CA MET A 1 13.60 13.67 10.37
C MET A 1 13.30 12.74 9.21
N VAL A 2 12.43 11.73 9.40
CA VAL A 2 12.02 10.76 8.36
C VAL A 2 11.41 11.41 7.11
N VAL A 3 10.45 12.34 7.26
CA VAL A 3 9.84 13.05 6.12
C VAL A 3 10.87 13.81 5.27
N ARG A 4 11.84 14.49 5.93
CA ARG A 4 12.94 15.17 5.23
C ARG A 4 13.85 14.21 4.49
N LEU A 5 14.07 13.00 5.02
CA LEU A 5 14.84 11.95 4.37
C LEU A 5 14.11 11.41 3.14
N LEU A 6 12.80 11.16 3.28
CA LEU A 6 11.94 10.68 2.21
C LEU A 6 11.86 11.68 1.05
N HIS A 7 11.74 12.97 1.40
CA HIS A 7 11.77 14.06 0.42
C HIS A 7 13.13 14.18 -0.28
N ARG A 8 14.24 14.08 0.46
CA ARG A 8 15.60 14.03 -0.13
C ARG A 8 15.81 12.81 -1.03
N ALA A 9 15.14 11.69 -0.75
CA ALA A 9 15.14 10.50 -1.60
C ALA A 9 14.23 10.63 -2.84
N GLY A 10 13.61 11.80 -3.06
CA GLY A 10 12.74 12.06 -4.22
C GLY A 10 11.31 11.56 -4.06
N ALA A 11 10.91 11.11 -2.87
CA ALA A 11 9.52 10.74 -2.63
C ALA A 11 8.63 11.98 -2.64
N ARG A 12 7.67 12.00 -3.56
CA ARG A 12 6.65 13.05 -3.70
C ARG A 12 5.32 12.52 -3.18
N ARG A 13 4.45 13.43 -2.73
CA ARG A 13 3.07 13.13 -2.31
C ARG A 13 2.34 12.24 -3.33
N ALA A 14 2.43 12.59 -4.62
CA ALA A 14 1.83 11.82 -5.71
C ALA A 14 2.29 10.34 -5.74
N HIS A 15 3.58 10.06 -5.50
CA HIS A 15 4.08 8.68 -5.47
C HIS A 15 3.46 7.87 -4.32
N LEU A 16 3.31 8.49 -3.14
CA LEU A 16 2.73 7.80 -1.98
C LEU A 16 1.21 7.61 -2.12
N HIS A 17 0.50 8.56 -2.72
CA HIS A 17 -0.92 8.39 -3.03
C HIS A 17 -1.14 7.31 -4.08
N LEU A 18 -0.31 7.30 -5.15
CA LEU A 18 -0.34 6.23 -6.14
C LEU A 18 -0.03 4.87 -5.50
N ALA A 19 0.97 4.79 -4.62
CA ALA A 19 1.31 3.56 -3.90
C ALA A 19 0.18 3.11 -2.96
N SER A 20 -0.52 4.05 -2.31
CA SER A 20 -1.70 3.76 -1.49
C SER A 20 -2.82 3.14 -2.34
N LEU A 21 -3.16 3.75 -3.48
CA LEU A 21 -4.17 3.22 -4.40
C LEU A 21 -3.74 1.87 -5.00
N ALA A 22 -2.46 1.72 -5.36
CA ALA A 22 -1.92 0.46 -5.85
C ALA A 22 -1.99 -0.66 -4.80
N ALA A 23 -1.78 -0.34 -3.52
CA ALA A 23 -1.93 -1.30 -2.43
C ALA A 23 -3.40 -1.74 -2.25
N ILE A 24 -4.37 -0.84 -2.43
CA ILE A 24 -5.80 -1.21 -2.47
C ILE A 24 -6.04 -2.19 -3.62
N GLY A 25 -5.59 -1.86 -4.83
CA GLY A 25 -5.73 -2.74 -5.99
C GLY A 25 -5.11 -4.12 -5.75
N LEU A 26 -3.87 -4.17 -5.24
CA LEU A 26 -3.17 -5.41 -4.92
C LEU A 26 -3.91 -6.24 -3.86
N CYS A 27 -4.43 -5.60 -2.81
CA CYS A 27 -5.25 -6.26 -1.79
C CYS A 27 -6.48 -6.94 -2.42
N LEU A 28 -7.23 -6.20 -3.24
CA LEU A 28 -8.41 -6.74 -3.94
C LEU A 28 -8.04 -7.89 -4.88
N THR A 29 -6.97 -7.76 -5.66
CA THR A 29 -6.49 -8.83 -6.55
C THR A 29 -6.10 -10.08 -5.77
N LEU A 30 -5.37 -9.94 -4.66
CA LEU A 30 -5.00 -11.07 -3.80
C LEU A 30 -6.22 -11.72 -3.15
N TRP A 31 -7.22 -10.93 -2.77
CA TRP A 31 -8.45 -11.46 -2.19
C TRP A 31 -9.29 -12.23 -3.21
N VAL A 32 -9.42 -11.71 -4.44
CA VAL A 32 -10.05 -12.44 -5.55
C VAL A 32 -9.28 -13.72 -5.85
N ARG A 33 -7.94 -13.67 -5.94
CA ARG A 33 -7.10 -14.85 -6.14
C ARG A 33 -7.25 -15.87 -5.01
N ALA A 34 -7.50 -15.43 -3.77
CA ALA A 34 -7.78 -16.35 -2.66
C ALA A 34 -9.05 -17.18 -2.87
N LYS A 35 -10.01 -16.69 -3.67
CA LYS A 35 -11.22 -17.44 -4.05
C LYS A 35 -10.98 -18.47 -5.14
N THR A 36 -9.85 -18.39 -5.86
CA THR A 36 -9.53 -19.28 -6.98
C THR A 36 -8.50 -20.36 -6.62
N VAL A 37 -8.10 -20.47 -5.35
CA VAL A 37 -7.12 -21.47 -4.89
C VAL A 37 -7.73 -22.43 -3.88
N ASP A 38 -7.12 -23.62 -3.78
CA ASP A 38 -7.51 -24.65 -2.84
C ASP A 38 -7.43 -24.17 -1.37
N GLN A 39 -8.20 -24.81 -0.50
CA GLN A 39 -8.38 -24.38 0.90
C GLN A 39 -7.07 -24.29 1.69
N GLU A 40 -6.10 -25.16 1.42
CA GLU A 40 -4.78 -25.13 2.05
C GLU A 40 -4.03 -23.81 1.75
N GLN A 41 -4.12 -23.34 0.49
CA GLN A 41 -3.44 -22.12 0.05
C GLN A 41 -4.27 -20.85 0.29
N ARG A 42 -5.59 -20.99 0.43
CA ARG A 42 -6.53 -19.88 0.62
C ARG A 42 -6.20 -19.07 1.86
N GLY A 43 -5.95 -19.72 3.00
CA GLY A 43 -5.61 -19.00 4.24
C GLY A 43 -4.34 -18.15 4.12
N ASN A 44 -3.33 -18.65 3.39
CA ASN A 44 -2.13 -17.86 3.11
C ASN A 44 -2.41 -16.67 2.17
N ALA A 45 -3.24 -16.87 1.14
CA ALA A 45 -3.65 -15.80 0.23
C ALA A 45 -4.47 -14.71 0.94
N GLU A 46 -5.41 -15.08 1.81
CA GLU A 46 -6.21 -14.15 2.60
C GLU A 46 -5.33 -13.34 3.57
N ARG A 47 -4.34 -13.96 4.25
CA ARG A 47 -3.39 -13.24 5.10
C ARG A 47 -2.56 -12.22 4.33
N ARG A 48 -2.10 -12.56 3.11
CA ARG A 48 -1.36 -11.61 2.26
C ARG A 48 -2.24 -10.44 1.81
N ALA A 49 -3.49 -10.71 1.44
CA ALA A 49 -4.45 -9.67 1.09
C ALA A 49 -4.68 -8.71 2.27
N LEU A 50 -4.98 -9.23 3.46
CA LEU A 50 -5.17 -8.43 4.67
C LEU A 50 -3.93 -7.62 5.03
N PHE A 51 -2.74 -8.22 4.99
CA PHE A 51 -1.49 -7.51 5.26
C PHE A 51 -1.30 -6.31 4.33
N VAL A 52 -1.49 -6.51 3.02
CA VAL A 52 -1.39 -5.43 2.03
C VAL A 52 -2.47 -4.38 2.27
N GLY A 53 -3.68 -4.78 2.63
CA GLY A 53 -4.81 -3.89 2.91
C GLY A 53 -4.64 -2.95 4.11
N LEU A 54 -3.64 -3.16 4.97
CA LEU A 54 -3.32 -2.26 6.09
C LEU A 54 -2.45 -1.06 5.69
N TRP A 55 -1.73 -1.15 4.58
CA TRP A 55 -0.79 -0.12 4.12
C TRP A 55 -1.41 1.13 3.48
N PRO A 56 -2.57 1.10 2.79
CA PRO A 56 -3.15 2.27 2.14
C PRO A 56 -3.30 3.51 3.04
N PRO A 57 -3.93 3.43 4.24
CA PRO A 57 -4.06 4.61 5.10
C PRO A 57 -2.70 5.14 5.57
N MET A 58 -1.75 4.25 5.87
CA MET A 58 -0.40 4.65 6.28
C MET A 58 0.34 5.38 5.16
N LEU A 59 0.35 4.83 3.95
CA LEU A 59 0.99 5.44 2.78
C LEU A 59 0.37 6.79 2.45
N TRP A 60 -0.97 6.89 2.52
CA TRP A 60 -1.68 8.14 2.30
C TRP A 60 -1.29 9.20 3.33
N LEU A 61 -1.32 8.87 4.61
CA LEU A 61 -0.98 9.82 5.69
C LEU A 61 0.49 10.25 5.66
N ILE A 62 1.42 9.37 5.27
CA ILE A 62 2.81 9.76 5.03
C ILE A 62 2.88 10.75 3.84
N GLY A 63 2.09 10.50 2.78
CA GLY A 63 1.87 11.43 1.66
C GLY A 63 1.42 12.81 2.13
N GLU A 64 0.40 12.84 2.99
CA GLU A 64 -0.13 14.07 3.59
C GLU A 64 0.88 14.83 4.45
N SER A 65 1.83 14.11 5.06
CA SER A 65 2.88 14.72 5.88
C SER A 65 4.05 15.31 5.08
N LEU A 66 4.16 15.02 3.77
CA LEU A 66 5.19 15.58 2.91
C LEU A 66 4.81 17.03 2.53
N PRO A 67 5.79 17.96 2.58
CA PRO A 67 5.59 19.30 2.04
C PRO A 67 5.27 19.22 0.55
N GLU A 68 4.34 20.06 0.09
CA GLU A 68 4.19 20.31 -1.35
C GLU A 68 5.52 20.89 -1.85
N SER A 69 6.12 20.21 -2.82
CA SER A 69 7.17 20.85 -3.61
C SER A 69 6.49 21.92 -4.45
N GLU A 70 6.74 23.20 -4.15
CA GLU A 70 6.59 24.29 -5.11
C GLU A 70 7.30 23.97 -6.43
#